data_AF-A0A4Y2FKF9-F1
#
_entry.id   AF-A0A4Y2FKF9-F1
#
_cell.length_a   1.000
_cell.length_b   1.000
_cell.length_c   1.000
_cell.angle_alpha   90.00
_cell.angle_beta   90.00
_cell.angle_gamma   90.00
#
_symmetry.space_group_name_H-M   'P 1'
#
loop_
_entity.id
_entity.type
_entity.pdbx_description
1 polymer ?
#
loop_
_entity_poly.entity_id
_entity_poly.type
_entity_poly.pdbx_seq_one_letter_code
_entity_poly.pdbx_strand_id
1 'polypeptide(L)'
;MDMPGPSFIRSFKIFVSRRGLCKIVYSDNAKTFLKTKKEFNILDKTLKSEECQHYFSEMRITWNANAPKGAWWDGFWERLVCSVKSSLKRILGKMSLNYLELKTVVIEVEDIINSHPLTYQDDEADSVLLTPAHFLIGRWMLSAPSVSALPPSTKSVITRRRKHQLNLVNYFWNRWCKNYLLEL
;
A
#
# COMPACT_ATOMS: atom_id res chain seq x y z
N MET A 1 16.10 -3.74 -10.19
CA MET A 1 15.73 -3.27 -11.54
C MET A 1 15.02 -1.94 -11.34
N ASP A 2 15.69 -0.83 -11.68
CA ASP A 2 15.17 0.51 -11.45
C ASP A 2 13.96 0.78 -12.33
N MET A 3 12.90 1.31 -11.73
CA MET A 3 11.69 1.66 -12.46
C MET A 3 11.95 2.90 -13.34
N PRO A 4 11.66 2.85 -14.65
CA PRO A 4 11.76 4.02 -15.52
C PRO A 4 10.84 5.17 -15.06
N GLY A 5 11.27 6.42 -15.25
CA GLY A 5 10.52 7.62 -14.84
C GLY A 5 9.04 7.66 -15.26
N PRO A 6 8.69 7.40 -16.54
CA PRO A 6 7.28 7.37 -16.97
C PRO A 6 6.43 6.33 -16.24
N SER A 7 7.00 5.15 -15.97
CA SER A 7 6.33 4.07 -15.24
C SER A 7 6.07 4.45 -13.79
N PHE A 8 7.01 5.18 -13.17
CA PHE A 8 6.83 5.70 -11.81
C PHE A 8 5.71 6.74 -11.76
N ILE A 9 5.72 7.73 -12.65
CA ILE A 9 4.67 8.78 -12.69
C ILE A 9 3.29 8.15 -12.87
N ARG A 10 3.15 7.17 -13.76
CA ARG A 10 1.89 6.43 -13.94
C ARG A 10 1.46 5.74 -12.65
N SER A 11 2.38 5.05 -11.98
CA SER A 11 2.11 4.34 -10.73
C SER A 11 1.72 5.31 -9.61
N PHE A 12 2.41 6.44 -9.50
CA PHE A 12 2.12 7.49 -8.53
C PHE A 12 0.75 8.13 -8.78
N LYS A 13 0.38 8.40 -10.05
CA LYS A 13 -0.96 8.87 -10.40
C LYS A 13 -2.05 7.86 -9.99
N ILE A 14 -1.86 6.57 -10.28
CA ILE A 14 -2.79 5.53 -9.84
C ILE A 14 -2.93 5.51 -8.32
N PHE A 15 -1.81 5.63 -7.60
CA PHE A 15 -1.80 5.68 -6.14
C PHE A 15 -2.60 6.87 -5.60
N VAL A 16 -2.30 8.09 -6.07
CA VAL A 16 -3.01 9.31 -5.68
C VAL A 16 -4.50 9.24 -6.03
N SER A 17 -4.85 8.74 -7.21
CA SER A 17 -6.26 8.57 -7.60
C SER A 17 -7.01 7.58 -6.71
N ARG A 18 -6.34 6.60 -6.11
CA ARG A 18 -6.96 5.61 -5.21
C ARG A 18 -7.02 6.08 -3.76
N ARG A 19 -6.02 6.82 -3.30
CA ARG A 19 -5.82 7.14 -1.87
C ARG A 19 -6.08 8.60 -1.52
N GLY A 20 -6.12 9.48 -2.52
CA GLY A 20 -6.05 10.92 -2.33
C GLY A 20 -4.61 11.42 -2.37
N LEU A 21 -4.46 12.74 -2.33
CA LEU A 21 -3.15 13.38 -2.33
C LEU A 21 -2.48 13.24 -0.96
N CYS A 22 -1.23 12.79 -0.95
CA CYS A 22 -0.41 12.82 0.25
C CYS A 22 0.17 14.22 0.45
N LYS A 23 0.13 14.72 1.70
CA LYS A 23 0.77 15.99 2.06
C LYS A 23 2.30 15.91 2.00
N ILE A 24 2.86 14.75 2.34
CA ILE A 24 4.31 14.53 2.39
C ILE A 24 4.64 13.21 1.69
N VAL A 25 5.68 13.21 0.86
CA VAL A 25 6.24 12.02 0.21
C VAL A 25 7.69 11.88 0.63
N TYR A 26 8.05 10.71 1.16
CA TYR A 26 9.43 10.33 1.46
C TYR A 26 9.97 9.40 0.37
N SER A 27 11.20 9.61 -0.07
CA SER A 27 11.87 8.73 -1.02
C SER A 27 13.37 8.66 -0.79
N ASP A 28 14.02 7.63 -1.32
CA ASP A 28 15.48 7.64 -1.49
C ASP A 28 15.93 8.68 -2.54
N ASN A 29 17.24 8.78 -2.75
CA ASN A 29 17.85 9.68 -3.73
C ASN A 29 17.97 9.07 -5.14
N ALA A 30 17.16 8.05 -5.48
CA ALA A 30 17.15 7.50 -6.82
C ALA A 30 16.82 8.59 -7.86
N LYS A 31 17.52 8.52 -9.01
CA LYS A 31 17.40 9.52 -10.08
C LYS A 31 15.96 9.72 -10.54
N THR A 32 15.16 8.64 -10.56
CA THR A 32 13.74 8.68 -10.91
C THR A 32 12.95 9.60 -9.97
N PHE A 33 13.08 9.42 -8.65
CA PHE A 33 12.35 10.25 -7.68
C PHE A 33 12.83 11.70 -7.67
N LEU A 34 14.14 11.93 -7.78
CA LEU A 34 14.68 13.29 -7.87
C LEU A 34 14.18 14.04 -9.11
N LYS A 35 14.05 13.34 -10.25
CA LYS A 35 13.47 13.91 -11.47
C LYS A 35 11.99 14.24 -11.28
N THR A 36 11.22 13.30 -10.72
CA THR A 36 9.79 13.54 -10.47
C THR A 36 9.55 14.66 -9.46
N LYS A 37 10.38 14.77 -8.40
CA LYS A 37 10.37 15.92 -7.48
C LYS A 37 10.60 17.25 -8.21
N LYS A 38 11.54 17.30 -9.16
CA LYS A 38 11.76 18.50 -9.98
C LYS A 38 10.54 18.82 -10.85
N GLU A 39 9.91 17.81 -11.47
CA GLU A 39 8.69 18.00 -12.27
C GLU A 39 7.53 18.55 -11.41
N PHE A 40 7.32 18.02 -10.19
CA PHE A 40 6.33 18.55 -9.25
C PHE A 40 6.62 19.98 -8.82
N ASN A 41 7.89 20.32 -8.56
CA ASN A 41 8.27 21.69 -8.21
C ASN A 41 8.04 22.69 -9.35
N ILE A 42 8.20 22.26 -10.61
CA ILE A 42 7.89 23.10 -11.78
C ILE A 42 6.38 23.33 -11.85
N LEU A 43 5.58 22.26 -11.73
CA LEU A 43 4.12 22.35 -11.73
C LEU A 43 3.61 23.24 -10.59
N ASP A 44 4.14 23.08 -9.37
CA ASP A 44 3.78 23.93 -8.22
C ASP A 44 4.11 25.41 -8.46
N LYS A 45 5.25 25.72 -9.11
CA LYS A 45 5.58 27.09 -9.51
C LYS A 45 4.63 27.65 -10.56
N THR A 46 4.21 26.84 -11.54
CA THR A 46 3.23 27.24 -12.55
C THR A 46 1.85 27.48 -11.94
N LEU A 47 1.42 26.63 -11.00
CA LEU A 47 0.16 26.74 -10.28
C LEU A 47 0.12 27.89 -9.26
N LYS A 48 1.28 28.51 -8.98
CA LYS A 48 1.38 29.73 -8.15
C LYS A 48 1.09 31.02 -8.94
N SER A 49 0.76 30.95 -10.23
CA SER A 49 0.17 32.11 -10.93
C SER A 49 -1.12 32.53 -10.23
N GLU A 50 -1.43 33.83 -10.22
CA GLU A 50 -2.55 34.40 -9.47
C GLU A 50 -3.90 33.71 -9.78
N GLU A 51 -4.08 33.14 -10.98
CA GLU A 51 -5.33 32.47 -11.37
C GLU A 51 -5.55 31.11 -10.69
N CYS A 52 -4.50 30.43 -10.23
CA CYS A 52 -4.56 29.05 -9.72
C CYS A 52 -4.39 28.93 -8.19
N GLN A 53 -4.00 30.01 -7.51
CA GLN A 53 -3.60 29.95 -6.09
C GLN A 53 -4.70 29.47 -5.12
N HIS A 54 -5.96 29.83 -5.37
CA HIS A 54 -7.05 29.52 -4.43
C HIS A 54 -7.46 28.03 -4.45
N TYR A 55 -7.27 27.33 -5.57
CA TYR A 55 -7.72 25.93 -5.72
C TYR A 55 -6.63 24.90 -5.34
N PHE A 56 -5.35 25.27 -5.48
CA PHE A 56 -4.22 24.35 -5.31
C PHE A 56 -3.40 24.58 -4.04
N SER A 57 -3.71 25.58 -3.22
CA SER A 57 -3.00 25.87 -1.96
C SER A 57 -2.98 24.68 -0.99
N GLU A 58 -4.06 23.89 -0.95
CA GLU A 58 -4.20 22.69 -0.11
C GLU A 58 -3.61 21.41 -0.73
N MET A 59 -3.34 21.39 -2.05
CA MET A 59 -2.88 20.20 -2.79
C MET A 59 -1.35 20.05 -2.83
N ARG A 60 -0.63 20.79 -1.99
CA ARG A 60 0.83 20.83 -2.03
C ARG A 60 1.45 19.56 -1.44
N ILE A 61 2.16 18.83 -2.30
CA ILE A 61 2.98 17.68 -1.91
C ILE A 61 4.36 18.19 -1.50
N THR A 62 4.73 17.98 -0.23
CA THR A 62 6.10 18.20 0.26
C THR A 62 6.92 16.94 0.00
N TRP A 63 7.88 17.00 -0.91
CA TRP A 63 8.74 15.86 -1.22
C TRP A 63 10.06 15.90 -0.46
N ASN A 64 10.24 14.98 0.50
CA ASN A 64 11.44 14.81 1.29
C ASN A 64 12.27 13.66 0.74
N ALA A 65 13.47 13.98 0.24
CA ALA A 65 14.42 12.94 -0.12
C ALA A 65 15.27 12.61 1.11
N ASN A 66 15.57 11.33 1.32
CA ASN A 66 16.32 10.89 2.48
C ASN A 66 17.68 11.59 2.54
N ALA A 67 18.08 11.96 3.75
CA ALA A 67 19.43 12.47 3.98
C ALA A 67 20.43 11.40 3.51
N PRO A 68 21.58 11.78 2.89
CA PRO A 68 22.55 10.82 2.36
C PRO A 68 23.08 9.77 3.35
N LYS A 69 22.82 9.94 4.65
CA LYS A 69 23.22 9.05 5.75
C LYS A 69 22.04 8.35 6.46
N GLY A 70 20.83 8.46 5.92
CA GLY A 70 19.60 7.88 6.49
C GLY A 70 19.39 6.39 6.16
N ALA A 71 20.46 5.58 6.13
CA ALA A 71 20.43 4.19 5.67
C ALA A 71 19.39 3.30 6.40
N TRP A 72 19.02 3.66 7.63
CA TRP A 72 18.03 2.93 8.41
C TRP A 72 16.59 3.10 7.88
N TRP A 73 16.24 4.26 7.31
CA TRP A 73 14.93 4.48 6.67
C TRP A 73 14.78 3.62 5.43
N ASP A 74 15.81 3.59 4.58
CA ASP A 74 15.82 2.78 3.37
C ASP A 74 15.71 1.29 3.72
N GLY A 75 16.48 0.84 4.71
CA GLY A 75 16.42 -0.56 5.18
C GLY A 75 15.06 -0.97 5.75
N PHE A 76 14.30 -0.06 6.38
CA PHE A 76 12.96 -0.37 6.88
C PHE A 76 11.98 -0.64 5.72
N TRP A 77 11.89 0.27 4.75
CA TRP A 77 10.99 0.10 3.61
C TRP A 77 11.40 -1.08 2.73
N GLU A 78 12.70 -1.32 2.54
CA GLU A 78 13.20 -2.48 1.82
C GLU A 78 12.79 -3.79 2.48
N ARG A 79 12.93 -3.90 3.81
CA ARG A 79 12.49 -5.10 4.57
C ARG A 79 10.99 -5.30 4.46
N LEU A 80 10.19 -4.25 4.62
CA LEU A 80 8.74 -4.33 4.44
C LEU A 80 8.38 -4.84 3.03
N VAL A 81 8.97 -4.25 1.99
CA VAL A 81 8.75 -4.66 0.59
C VAL A 81 9.21 -6.11 0.36
N CYS A 82 10.32 -6.53 0.97
CA CYS A 82 10.82 -7.89 0.91
C CYS A 82 9.84 -8.89 1.54
N SER A 83 9.33 -8.60 2.74
CA SER A 83 8.38 -9.45 3.48
C SER A 83 7.11 -9.73 2.68
N VAL A 84 6.61 -8.70 1.98
CA VAL A 84 5.41 -8.78 1.15
C VAL A 84 5.68 -9.59 -0.11
N LYS A 85 6.78 -9.29 -0.82
CA LYS A 85 7.17 -10.00 -2.06
C LYS A 85 7.49 -11.47 -1.79
N SER A 86 8.19 -11.78 -0.71
CA SER A 86 8.55 -13.15 -0.34
C SER A 86 7.31 -13.98 -0.02
N SER A 87 6.36 -13.39 0.72
CA SER A 87 5.07 -13.99 1.03
C SER A 87 4.24 -14.23 -0.23
N LEU A 88 4.07 -13.20 -1.07
CA LEU A 88 3.39 -13.28 -2.37
C LEU A 88 4.00 -14.33 -3.30
N LYS A 89 5.33 -14.36 -3.43
CA LYS A 89 6.02 -15.34 -4.29
C LYS A 89 5.76 -16.76 -3.83
N ARG A 90 5.71 -17.00 -2.52
CA ARG A 90 5.49 -18.34 -1.98
C ARG A 90 4.05 -18.81 -2.17
N ILE A 91 3.06 -17.96 -1.89
CA ILE A 91 1.65 -18.34 -2.07
C ILE A 91 1.26 -18.50 -3.54
N LEU A 92 1.81 -17.67 -4.44
CA LEU A 92 1.58 -17.83 -5.87
C LEU A 92 2.32 -19.04 -6.46
N GLY A 93 3.51 -19.37 -5.95
CA GLY A 93 4.24 -20.58 -6.34
C GLY A 93 4.41 -20.73 -7.86
N LYS A 94 3.86 -21.81 -8.43
CA LYS A 94 3.82 -22.09 -9.88
C LYS A 94 2.45 -21.83 -10.52
N MET A 95 1.57 -21.12 -9.82
CA MET A 95 0.20 -20.92 -10.28
C MET A 95 0.15 -19.91 -11.43
N SER A 96 -0.69 -20.21 -12.42
CA SER A 96 -0.99 -19.28 -13.51
C SER A 96 -2.29 -18.54 -13.18
N LEU A 97 -2.18 -17.30 -12.73
CA LEU A 97 -3.30 -16.40 -12.55
C LEU A 97 -3.42 -15.51 -13.79
N ASN A 98 -4.66 -15.25 -14.24
CA ASN A 98 -4.85 -14.21 -15.24
C ASN A 98 -4.61 -12.82 -14.64
N TYR A 99 -4.51 -11.80 -15.50
CA TYR A 99 -4.23 -10.43 -15.07
C TYR A 99 -5.21 -9.91 -14.02
N LEU A 100 -6.51 -10.14 -14.21
CA LEU A 100 -7.54 -9.65 -13.27
C LEU A 100 -7.44 -10.37 -11.92
N GLU A 101 -7.18 -11.67 -11.92
CA GLU A 101 -7.01 -12.44 -10.70
C GLU A 101 -5.78 -12.01 -9.92
N LEU A 102 -4.64 -11.86 -10.59
CA LEU A 102 -3.43 -11.37 -9.95
C LEU A 102 -3.64 -9.96 -9.40
N LYS A 103 -4.29 -9.08 -10.18
CA LYS A 103 -4.63 -7.73 -9.76
C LYS A 103 -5.52 -7.73 -8.51
N THR A 104 -6.56 -8.56 -8.47
CA THR A 104 -7.45 -8.70 -7.31
C THR A 104 -6.67 -9.18 -6.09
N VAL A 105 -5.87 -10.25 -6.21
CA VAL A 105 -5.06 -10.77 -5.11
C VAL A 105 -4.10 -9.70 -4.57
N VAL A 106 -3.44 -8.94 -5.44
CA VAL A 106 -2.53 -7.86 -5.01
C VAL A 106 -3.28 -6.75 -4.27
N ILE A 107 -4.49 -6.38 -4.71
CA ILE A 107 -5.32 -5.37 -4.03
C ILE A 107 -5.81 -5.88 -2.67
N GLU A 108 -6.21 -7.15 -2.56
CA GLU A 108 -6.62 -7.75 -1.28
C GLU A 108 -5.44 -7.89 -0.31
N VAL A 109 -4.26 -8.20 -0.82
CA VAL A 109 -3.01 -8.19 -0.03
C VAL A 109 -2.66 -6.79 0.45
N GLU A 110 -2.78 -5.77 -0.42
CA GLU A 110 -2.62 -4.37 -0.04
C GLU A 110 -3.62 -3.98 1.06
N ASP A 111 -4.85 -4.49 0.99
CA ASP A 111 -5.88 -4.24 2.00
C ASP A 111 -5.54 -4.83 3.37
N ILE A 112 -5.07 -6.08 3.39
CA ILE A 112 -4.56 -6.72 4.60
C ILE A 112 -3.40 -5.94 5.21
N ILE A 113 -2.40 -5.58 4.40
CA ILE A 113 -1.23 -4.85 4.88
C ILE A 113 -1.62 -3.46 5.37
N ASN A 114 -2.68 -2.82 4.88
CA ASN A 114 -3.07 -1.50 5.38
C ASN A 114 -4.07 -1.57 6.54
N SER A 115 -4.70 -2.72 6.77
CA SER A 115 -5.66 -2.92 7.85
C SER A 115 -5.05 -3.57 9.09
N HIS A 116 -3.78 -3.99 9.05
CA HIS A 116 -3.14 -4.57 10.24
C HIS A 116 -2.99 -3.53 11.37
N PRO A 117 -3.19 -3.94 12.63
CA PRO A 117 -2.92 -3.10 13.79
C PRO A 117 -1.42 -2.75 13.91
N LEU A 118 -1.14 -1.48 14.17
CA LEU A 118 0.22 -0.97 14.48
C LEU A 118 0.53 -1.01 15.97
N THR A 119 -0.51 -1.07 16.80
CA THR A 119 -0.40 -1.07 18.25
C THR A 119 -1.00 -2.35 18.82
N TYR A 120 -0.41 -2.83 19.91
CA TYR A 120 -1.07 -3.81 20.76
C TYR A 120 -2.29 -3.16 21.42
N GLN A 121 -3.40 -3.90 21.51
CA GLN A 121 -4.55 -3.52 22.33
C GLN A 121 -4.65 -4.52 23.47
N ASP A 122 -4.72 -3.99 24.67
CA ASP A 122 -5.06 -4.75 25.87
C ASP A 122 -6.57 -4.97 25.92
N ASP A 123 -7.01 -6.11 26.44
CA ASP A 123 -8.41 -6.55 26.42
C ASP A 123 -9.33 -5.60 27.25
N GLU A 124 -8.75 -4.79 28.13
CA GLU A 124 -9.47 -3.85 29.01
C GLU A 124 -9.59 -2.42 28.46
N ALA A 125 -8.96 -2.08 27.33
CA ALA A 125 -8.93 -0.71 26.82
C ALA A 125 -9.88 -0.48 25.63
N ASP A 126 -10.77 0.51 25.75
CA ASP A 126 -11.56 1.14 24.67
C ASP A 126 -10.70 1.91 23.64
N SER A 127 -9.42 1.57 23.52
CA SER A 127 -8.48 2.27 22.65
C SER A 127 -8.71 1.89 21.18
N VAL A 128 -8.78 2.91 20.32
CA VAL A 128 -8.92 2.72 18.87
C VAL A 128 -7.61 2.16 18.32
N LEU A 129 -7.67 0.95 17.76
CA LEU A 129 -6.53 0.35 17.07
C LEU A 129 -6.11 1.19 15.86
N LEU A 130 -4.90 1.73 15.92
CA LEU A 130 -4.31 2.44 14.79
C LEU A 130 -3.81 1.44 13.75
N THR A 131 -4.03 1.75 12.49
CA THR A 131 -3.62 0.95 11.32
C THR A 131 -2.97 1.86 10.29
N PRO A 132 -2.16 1.35 9.35
CA PRO A 132 -1.63 2.18 8.27
C PRO A 132 -2.72 2.89 7.45
N ALA A 133 -3.90 2.28 7.30
CA ALA A 133 -5.03 2.91 6.62
C ALA A 133 -5.46 4.23 7.28
N HIS A 134 -5.39 4.35 8.61
CA HIS A 134 -5.68 5.61 9.29
C HIS A 134 -4.74 6.73 8.85
N PHE A 135 -3.45 6.44 8.64
CA PHE A 135 -2.48 7.41 8.13
C PHE A 135 -2.63 7.68 6.64
N LEU A 136 -3.02 6.67 5.85
CA LEU A 136 -3.12 6.78 4.39
C LEU A 136 -4.41 7.47 3.92
N ILE A 137 -5.55 7.16 4.54
CA ILE A 137 -6.88 7.62 4.09
C ILE A 137 -7.72 8.24 5.21
N GLY A 138 -7.20 8.33 6.44
CA GLY A 138 -7.92 8.93 7.58
C GLY A 138 -9.06 8.06 8.15
N ARG A 139 -9.16 6.79 7.72
CA ARG A 139 -10.23 5.87 8.12
C ARG A 139 -9.80 4.41 7.98
N TRP A 140 -10.60 3.52 8.55
CA TRP A 140 -10.52 2.09 8.30
C TRP A 140 -10.64 1.78 6.81
N MET A 141 -9.80 0.86 6.33
CA MET A 141 -10.10 0.20 5.06
C MET A 141 -11.21 -0.81 5.30
N LEU A 142 -12.34 -0.61 4.62
CA LEU A 142 -13.44 -1.56 4.64
C LEU A 142 -13.06 -2.73 3.75
N SER A 143 -12.59 -3.84 4.35
CA SER A 143 -12.44 -5.08 3.61
C SER A 143 -13.83 -5.68 3.35
N ALA A 144 -14.03 -6.25 2.16
CA ALA A 144 -15.23 -7.02 1.90
C ALA A 144 -15.27 -8.21 2.89
N PRO A 145 -16.45 -8.57 3.44
CA PRO A 145 -16.53 -9.61 4.45
C PRO A 145 -15.85 -10.90 3.97
N SER A 146 -14.87 -11.36 4.75
CA SER A 146 -14.21 -12.64 4.50
C SER A 146 -15.27 -13.74 4.46
N VAL A 147 -15.09 -14.70 3.56
CA VAL A 147 -15.99 -15.87 3.46
C VAL A 147 -16.01 -16.70 4.74
N SER A 148 -15.01 -16.57 5.62
CA SER A 148 -15.05 -17.15 6.96
C SER A 148 -16.17 -16.56 7.84
N ALA A 149 -16.56 -15.30 7.60
CA ALA A 149 -17.65 -14.61 8.30
C ALA A 149 -19.03 -14.86 7.67
N LEU A 150 -19.10 -15.55 6.52
CA LEU A 150 -20.39 -15.89 5.91
C LEU A 150 -21.03 -17.09 6.61
N PRO A 151 -22.36 -17.07 6.81
CA PRO A 151 -23.07 -18.18 7.42
C PRO A 151 -22.89 -19.48 6.63
N PRO A 152 -22.91 -20.66 7.29
CA PRO A 152 -22.67 -21.95 6.64
C PRO A 152 -23.55 -22.20 5.41
N SER A 153 -24.78 -21.70 5.43
CA SER A 153 -25.76 -21.79 4.34
C SER A 153 -25.34 -21.08 3.06
N THR A 154 -24.46 -20.08 3.14
CA THR A 154 -23.98 -19.30 1.97
C THR A 154 -22.71 -19.89 1.35
N LYS A 155 -22.01 -20.79 2.06
CA LYS A 155 -20.74 -21.38 1.59
C LYS A 155 -20.92 -22.27 0.35
N SER A 156 -22.11 -22.85 0.14
CA SER A 156 -22.45 -23.67 -1.03
C SER A 156 -22.59 -22.86 -2.33
N VAL A 157 -22.86 -21.55 -2.24
CA VAL A 157 -23.06 -20.64 -3.38
C VAL A 157 -21.72 -20.11 -3.93
N ILE A 158 -20.64 -20.25 -3.16
CA ILE A 158 -19.35 -19.67 -3.51
C ILE A 158 -18.64 -20.58 -4.51
N THR A 159 -18.34 -20.01 -5.68
CA THR A 159 -17.64 -20.75 -6.73
C THR A 159 -16.29 -21.25 -6.25
N ARG A 160 -15.87 -22.43 -6.74
CA ARG A 160 -14.55 -23.03 -6.44
C ARG A 160 -13.41 -22.02 -6.67
N ARG A 161 -13.54 -21.18 -7.71
CA ARG A 161 -12.56 -20.15 -8.08
C ARG A 161 -12.48 -19.04 -7.05
N ARG A 162 -13.62 -18.55 -6.53
CA ARG A 162 -13.65 -17.55 -5.45
C ARG A 162 -13.08 -18.11 -4.15
N LYS A 163 -13.48 -19.35 -3.78
CA LYS A 163 -12.93 -20.05 -2.60
C LYS A 163 -11.40 -20.17 -2.68
N HIS A 164 -10.86 -20.44 -3.87
CA HIS A 164 -9.43 -20.50 -4.09
C HIS A 164 -8.73 -19.15 -3.89
N GLN A 165 -9.28 -18.05 -4.42
CA GLN A 165 -8.73 -16.70 -4.20
C GLN A 165 -8.68 -16.34 -2.71
N LEU A 166 -9.76 -16.61 -1.97
CA LEU A 166 -9.81 -16.34 -0.53
C LEU A 166 -8.80 -17.16 0.26
N ASN A 167 -8.60 -18.42 -0.14
CA ASN A 167 -7.56 -19.25 0.46
C ASN A 167 -6.17 -18.65 0.22
N LEU A 168 -5.87 -18.11 -0.97
CA LEU A 168 -4.58 -17.45 -1.24
C LEU A 168 -4.35 -16.26 -0.33
N VAL A 169 -5.39 -15.43 -0.14
CA VAL A 169 -5.35 -14.25 0.73
C VAL A 169 -5.16 -14.66 2.20
N ASN A 170 -5.84 -15.70 2.66
CA ASN A 170 -5.64 -16.26 4.00
C ASN A 170 -4.24 -16.87 4.18
N TYR A 171 -3.73 -17.59 3.19
CA TYR A 171 -2.37 -18.12 3.23
C TYR A 171 -1.33 -17.00 3.22
N PHE A 172 -1.60 -15.91 2.48
CA PHE A 172 -0.76 -14.72 2.51
C PHE A 172 -0.71 -14.16 3.93
N TRP A 173 -1.85 -13.87 4.55
CA TRP A 173 -1.92 -13.30 5.90
C TRP A 173 -1.12 -14.13 6.91
N ASN A 174 -1.42 -15.42 7.01
CA ASN A 174 -0.76 -16.32 7.96
C ASN A 174 0.76 -16.38 7.77
N ARG A 175 1.23 -16.27 6.53
CA ARG A 175 2.66 -16.30 6.23
C ARG A 175 3.32 -14.95 6.45
N TRP A 176 2.67 -13.88 6.01
CA TRP A 176 3.17 -12.53 6.16
C TRP A 176 3.30 -12.16 7.63
N CYS A 177 2.31 -12.45 8.48
CA CYS A 177 2.42 -12.22 9.93
C CYS A 177 3.62 -12.92 10.55
N LYS A 178 3.88 -14.18 10.17
CA LYS A 178 5.05 -14.94 10.66
C LYS A 178 6.36 -14.30 10.23
N ASN A 179 6.45 -13.87 8.97
CA ASN A 179 7.68 -13.28 8.44
C ASN A 179 7.88 -11.83 8.92
N TYR A 180 6.81 -11.05 9.01
CA TYR A 180 6.84 -9.64 9.42
C TYR A 180 7.43 -9.48 10.83
N LEU A 181 7.01 -10.32 11.78
CA LEU A 181 7.55 -10.31 13.14
C LEU A 181 9.00 -10.79 13.23
N LEU A 182 9.48 -11.56 12.25
CA LEU A 182 10.85 -12.08 12.20
C LEU A 182 11.81 -11.17 11.43
N GLU A 183 11.29 -10.31 10.56
CA GLU A 183 12.08 -9.44 9.67
C GLU A 183 12.16 -7.98 10.18
N LEU A 184 11.38 -7.60 11.19
CA LEU A 184 11.50 -6.33 11.92
C LEU A 184 12.68 -6.36 12.90
#